data_AF-A0A350IDY9-F1
#
_entry.id   AF-A0A350IDY9-F1
#
_cell.length_a   1.000
_cell.length_b   1.000
_cell.length_c   1.000
_cell.angle_alpha   90.00
_cell.angle_beta   90.00
_cell.angle_gamma   90.00
#
_symmetry.space_group_name_H-M   'P 1'
#
loop_
_entity.id
_entity.type
_entity.pdbx_description
1 polymer ?
#
loop_
_entity_poly.entity_id
_entity_poly.type
_entity_poly.pdbx_seq_one_letter_code
_entity_poly.pdbx_strand_id
1 'polypeptide(L)' 'MTTEVQEKPTLVLDGENHVIDDLSDKAKYLVGQLQDLQQQATQTSARADQIEVARQGFTTLLKEEIANPQPVEGEGELVQ' A
#
# COMPACT_ATOMS: atom_id res chain seq x y z
N MET A 1 34.86 -2.16 31.15
CA MET A 1 34.49 -1.93 29.74
C MET A 1 33.59 -3.09 29.36
N THR A 2 32.30 -2.85 29.19
CA THR A 2 31.35 -3.88 28.78
C THR A 2 31.46 -4.00 27.27
N THR A 3 31.91 -5.14 26.77
CA THR A 3 31.97 -5.42 25.33
C THR A 3 30.55 -5.43 24.76
N GLU A 4 30.21 -4.45 23.93
CA GLU A 4 28.97 -4.44 23.16
C GLU A 4 29.04 -5.53 22.10
N VAL A 5 28.23 -6.57 22.24
CA VAL A 5 28.04 -7.58 21.19
C VAL A 5 27.11 -6.96 20.15
N GLN A 6 27.66 -6.57 19.02
CA GLN A 6 26.89 -6.04 17.90
C GLN A 6 26.27 -7.22 17.16
N GLU A 7 24.97 -7.45 17.33
CA GLU A 7 24.25 -8.48 16.58
C GLU A 7 24.22 -8.11 15.10
N LYS A 8 24.89 -8.94 14.28
CA LYS A 8 24.89 -8.76 12.83
C LYS A 8 23.52 -9.11 12.26
N PRO A 9 23.01 -8.32 11.30
CA PRO A 9 21.72 -8.61 10.68
C PRO A 9 21.78 -9.93 9.89
N THR A 10 20.72 -10.73 10.00
CA THR A 10 20.60 -12.05 9.37
C THR A 10 19.41 -12.10 8.42
N LEU A 11 19.54 -12.93 7.38
CA LEU A 11 18.50 -13.26 6.41
C LEU A 11 18.18 -14.75 6.53
N VAL A 12 16.90 -15.10 6.67
CA VAL A 12 16.45 -16.48 6.49
C VAL A 12 16.03 -16.66 5.03
N LEU A 13 16.71 -17.53 4.29
CA LEU A 13 16.36 -17.89 2.91
C LEU A 13 16.27 -19.42 2.81
N ASP A 14 15.14 -19.94 2.33
CA ASP A 14 14.86 -21.38 2.22
C ASP A 14 15.07 -22.18 3.53
N GLY A 15 14.88 -21.52 4.68
CA GLY A 15 15.08 -22.11 6.00
C GLY A 15 16.52 -22.07 6.51
N GLU A 16 17.46 -21.53 5.73
CA GLU A 16 18.85 -21.31 6.14
C GLU A 16 19.09 -19.88 6.60
N ASN A 17 19.85 -19.73 7.69
CA ASN A 17 20.27 -18.43 8.21
C ASN A 17 21.57 -17.97 7.53
N HIS A 18 21.56 -16.76 6.99
CA HIS A 18 22.73 -16.12 6.40
C HIS A 18 23.02 -14.78 7.10
N VAL A 19 24.28 -14.56 7.50
CA VAL A 19 24.73 -13.26 8.00
C VAL A 19 24.86 -12.31 6.80
N ILE A 20 24.10 -11.21 6.79
CA ILE A 20 24.03 -10.31 5.62
C ILE A 20 25.40 -9.69 5.32
N ASP A 21 26.18 -9.36 6.35
CA ASP A 21 27.53 -8.77 6.19
C ASP A 21 28.51 -9.69 5.45
N ASP A 22 28.30 -11.00 5.55
CA ASP A 22 29.16 -12.02 4.97
C ASP A 22 28.73 -12.37 3.52
N LEU A 23 27.62 -11.79 3.03
CA LEU A 23 27.16 -11.94 1.65
C LEU A 23 28.00 -11.11 0.67
N SER A 24 28.06 -11.57 -0.59
CA SER A 24 28.63 -10.78 -1.69
C SER A 24 27.88 -9.45 -1.89
N ASP A 25 28.54 -8.44 -2.46
CA ASP A 25 27.90 -7.13 -2.75
C ASP A 25 26.65 -7.28 -3.63
N LYS A 26 26.70 -8.18 -4.61
CA LYS A 26 25.54 -8.51 -5.46
C LYS A 26 24.39 -9.08 -4.62
N ALA A 27 24.68 -9.98 -3.69
CA ALA A 27 23.67 -10.56 -2.82
C ALA A 27 23.08 -9.51 -1.85
N LYS A 28 23.91 -8.64 -1.26
CA LYS A 28 23.43 -7.51 -0.43
C LYS A 28 22.52 -6.57 -1.21
N TYR A 29 22.89 -6.25 -2.45
CA TYR A 29 22.05 -5.47 -3.35
C TYR A 29 20.70 -6.14 -3.59
N LEU A 30 20.68 -7.45 -3.89
CA LEU A 30 19.45 -8.19 -4.10
C LEU A 30 18.57 -8.24 -2.84
N VAL A 31 19.16 -8.38 -1.64
CA VAL A 31 18.43 -8.27 -0.37
C VAL A 31 17.77 -6.90 -0.25
N GLY A 32 18.49 -5.83 -0.56
CA GLY A 32 17.94 -4.47 -0.58
C GLY A 32 16.77 -4.34 -1.56
N GLN A 33 16.90 -4.87 -2.78
CA GLN A 33 15.82 -4.88 -3.77
C GLN A 33 14.60 -5.66 -3.28
N LEU A 34 14.78 -6.80 -2.61
CA LEU A 34 13.67 -7.59 -2.07
C LEU A 34 12.94 -6.84 -0.95
N GLN A 35 13.67 -6.16 -0.07
CA GLN A 35 13.07 -5.34 0.99
C GLN A 35 12.26 -4.17 0.41
N ASP A 36 12.79 -3.49 -0.61
CA ASP A 36 12.09 -2.42 -1.31
C ASP A 36 10.80 -2.94 -1.98
N LEU A 37 10.88 -4.04 -2.73
CA LEU A 37 9.71 -4.64 -3.37
C LEU A 37 8.64 -5.07 -2.35
N GLN A 38 9.04 -5.57 -1.19
CA GLN A 38 8.10 -5.90 -0.11
C GLN A 38 7.37 -4.64 0.41
N GLN A 39 8.06 -3.51 0.54
CA GLN A 39 7.44 -2.24 0.93
C GLN A 39 6.48 -1.73 -0.15
N GLN A 40 6.85 -1.85 -1.42
CA GLN A 40 5.98 -1.47 -2.55
C GLN A 40 4.72 -2.34 -2.60
N ALA A 41 4.85 -3.65 -2.38
CA ALA A 41 3.73 -4.59 -2.34
C ALA A 41 2.74 -4.23 -1.22
N THR A 42 3.23 -3.91 -0.02
CA THR A 42 2.40 -3.47 1.10
C THR A 42 1.64 -2.18 0.78
N GLN A 43 2.32 -1.17 0.23
CA GLN A 43 1.68 0.10 -0.13
C GLN A 43 0.63 -0.07 -1.22
N THR A 44 0.91 -0.90 -2.21
CA THR A 44 -0.02 -1.16 -3.32
C THR A 44 -1.26 -1.92 -2.82
N SER A 45 -1.08 -2.88 -1.92
CA SER A 45 -2.20 -3.61 -1.29
C SER A 45 -3.10 -2.66 -0.51
N ALA A 46 -2.51 -1.80 0.33
CA ALA A 46 -3.28 -0.79 1.06
C ALA A 46 -4.05 0.18 0.14
N ARG A 47 -3.46 0.56 -1.00
CA ARG A 47 -4.14 1.38 -2.01
C ARG A 47 -5.28 0.63 -2.68
N ALA A 48 -5.13 -0.66 -2.96
CA ALA A 48 -6.19 -1.50 -3.51
C ALA A 48 -7.39 -1.57 -2.55
N ASP A 49 -7.14 -1.73 -1.25
CA ASP A 49 -8.18 -1.72 -0.22
C ASP A 49 -8.95 -0.40 -0.19
N GLN A 50 -8.24 0.73 -0.24
CA GLN A 50 -8.86 2.07 -0.31
C GLN A 50 -9.73 2.23 -1.56
N ILE A 51 -9.26 1.77 -2.71
CA ILE A 51 -10.01 1.81 -3.97
C ILE A 51 -11.30 1.00 -3.85
N GLU A 52 -11.24 -0.20 -3.27
CA GLU A 52 -12.42 -1.05 -3.13
C GLU A 52 -13.45 -0.45 -2.16
N VAL A 53 -13.01 0.10 -1.03
CA VAL A 53 -13.89 0.82 -0.10
C VAL A 53 -14.55 2.02 -0.80
N ALA A 54 -13.79 2.82 -1.54
CA ALA A 54 -14.32 3.96 -2.29
C ALA A 54 -15.32 3.52 -3.36
N ARG A 55 -15.02 2.45 -4.11
CA ARG A 55 -15.90 1.88 -5.14
C ARG A 55 -17.24 1.46 -4.54
N GLN A 56 -17.23 0.78 -3.39
CA GLN A 56 -18.44 0.40 -2.68
C GLN A 56 -19.22 1.63 -2.20
N GLY A 57 -18.54 2.61 -1.58
CA GLY A 57 -19.16 3.86 -1.14
C GLY A 57 -19.84 4.62 -2.28
N PHE A 58 -19.15 4.83 -3.41
CA PHE A 58 -19.74 5.48 -4.58
C PHE A 58 -20.90 4.67 -5.19
N THR A 59 -20.83 3.33 -5.14
CA THR A 59 -21.94 2.49 -5.59
C THR A 59 -23.18 2.70 -4.70
N THR A 60 -23.01 2.83 -3.39
CA THR A 60 -24.10 3.14 -2.47
C THR A 60 -24.68 4.52 -2.74
N LEU A 61 -23.85 5.56 -2.84
CA LEU A 61 -24.29 6.92 -3.16
C LEU A 61 -25.05 6.98 -4.49
N LEU A 62 -24.58 6.27 -5.52
CA LEU A 62 -25.27 6.19 -6.81
C LEU A 62 -26.66 5.54 -6.67
N LYS A 63 -26.79 4.47 -5.87
CA LYS A 63 -28.08 3.83 -5.62
C LYS A 63 -29.05 4.77 -4.89
N GLU A 64 -28.54 5.51 -3.90
CA GLU A 64 -29.32 6.51 -3.17
C GLU A 64 -29.82 7.62 -4.09
N GLU A 65 -28.95 8.15 -4.95
CA GLU A 65 -29.31 9.18 -5.93
C GLU A 65 -30.33 8.67 -6.96
N ILE A 66 -30.21 7.43 -7.43
CA ILE A 66 -31.20 6.83 -8.35
C ILE A 66 -32.56 6.64 -7.65
N ALA A 67 -32.56 6.26 -6.37
CA ALA A 67 -33.77 6.02 -5.61
C ALA A 67 -34.47 7.32 -5.17
N ASN A 68 -33.70 8.36 -4.88
CA ASN A 68 -34.18 9.66 -4.44
C ASN A 68 -33.32 10.77 -5.08
N PRO A 69 -33.56 11.09 -6.36
CA PRO A 69 -32.75 12.07 -7.07
C PRO A 69 -32.86 13.41 -6.37
N GLN A 70 -31.72 14.01 -6.07
CA GLN A 70 -31.71 15.39 -5.61
C GLN A 70 -32.37 16.23 -6.71
N PRO A 71 -33.32 17.11 -6.36
CA PRO A 71 -33.87 18.03 -7.34
C PRO A 71 -32.71 18.79 -7.99
N VAL A 72 -32.59 18.67 -9.30
CA VAL A 72 -31.74 19.59 -10.05
C VAL A 72 -32.36 20.97 -9.83
N GLU A 73 -31.71 21.84 -9.06
CA GLU A 73 -32.12 23.25 -8.99
C GLU A 73 -31.94 23.83 -10.40
N GLY A 74 -33.07 23.89 -11.12
CA GLY A 74 -33.12 24.30 -12.49
C GLY A 74 -32.72 25.77 -12.61
N GLU A 75 -31.75 25.98 -13.48
CA GLU A 75 -31.67 27.16 -14.34
C GLU A 75 -33.08 27.44 -14.93
N GLY A 76 -33.66 28.59 -14.56
CA GLY A 76 -34.95 29.10 -15.04
C GLY A 76 -35.53 30.02 -13.97
N GLU A 77 -35.33 31.33 -14.03
CA GLU A 77 -36.21 32.21 -14.81
C GLU A 77 -35.50 33.56 -15.10
N LEU A 78 -35.01 33.76 -16.33
CA LEU A 78 -34.87 35.09 -16.91
C LEU A 78 -35.94 35.24 -18.00
N VAL A 79 -37.19 35.42 -17.59
CA VAL A 79 -38.24 35.97 -18.46
C VAL A 79 -39.27 36.67 -17.59
N GLN A 80 -39.09 37.97 -17.39
CA GLN A 80 -40.09 39.01 -17.72
C GLN A 80 -39.46 40.40 -17.65
#